data_AF-A0A847CKB4-F1
#
_entry.id   AF-A0A847CKB4-F1
#
_cell.length_a   1.000
_cell.length_b   1.000
_cell.length_c   1.000
_cell.angle_alpha   90.00
_cell.angle_beta   90.00
_cell.angle_gamma   90.00
#
_symmetry.space_group_name_H-M   'P 1'
#
loop_
_entity.id
_entity.type
_entity.pdbx_description
1 polymer ?
#
loop_
_entity_poly.entity_id
_entity_poly.type
_entity_poly.pdbx_seq_one_letter_code
_entity_poly.pdbx_strand_id
1 'polypeptide(L)'
;MKRYFNIDISKETTNIALYLATILDKRKKSILLVSNHNRSINNHLIFKLKQAGIITDKEDIHIMPEYIYIKQNNIKFDYFITTEQKVFLKNPSFFLVSPLIKEEELLKMNLYLSSLKNNQDKETMTQIMSTYFKEVTMSLEKVEELIDFYGSKGVIIPYDNQLLLSVFDEKEKSYIKKIYPESSFSFNNKKIKYIICINYNFDLKKYFQFFDAVKSIM
;
A
#
# COMPACT_ATOMS: atom_id res chain seq x y z
N MET A 1 22.93 2.86 -16.91
CA MET A 1 21.79 3.71 -16.49
C MET A 1 20.55 3.19 -17.20
N LYS A 2 19.85 2.20 -16.62
CA LYS A 2 18.70 1.55 -17.27
C LYS A 2 17.51 2.50 -17.22
N ARG A 3 17.10 2.98 -18.40
CA ARG A 3 15.89 3.78 -18.63
C ARG A 3 14.67 2.88 -18.48
N TYR A 4 13.78 3.27 -17.58
CA TYR A 4 12.49 2.66 -17.35
C TYR A 4 11.43 3.71 -17.69
N PHE A 5 11.15 3.87 -18.99
CA PHE A 5 9.81 4.15 -19.56
C PHE A 5 9.69 5.43 -20.41
N ASN A 6 9.53 5.20 -21.73
CA ASN A 6 9.07 6.12 -22.77
C ASN A 6 8.32 5.27 -23.78
N ILE A 7 7.02 5.45 -23.98
CA ILE A 7 6.31 4.64 -24.95
C ILE A 7 5.04 5.25 -25.58
N ASP A 8 5.00 5.03 -26.90
CA ASP A 8 3.84 4.77 -27.75
C ASP A 8 3.70 3.24 -27.88
N ILE A 9 2.59 2.67 -27.40
CA ILE A 9 2.21 1.23 -27.41
C ILE A 9 3.36 0.26 -27.78
N SER A 10 4.30 0.06 -26.85
CA SER A 10 5.51 -0.77 -26.97
C SER A 10 6.20 -0.90 -25.60
N LYS A 11 6.34 -2.06 -24.95
CA LYS A 11 6.97 -2.16 -23.59
C LYS A 11 6.26 -1.44 -22.41
N GLU A 12 5.31 -0.49 -22.56
CA GLU A 12 4.77 0.35 -21.45
C GLU A 12 3.80 -0.34 -20.52
N THR A 13 2.97 -1.21 -21.08
CA THR A 13 2.03 -2.01 -20.31
C THR A 13 2.78 -2.95 -19.36
N THR A 14 3.94 -3.44 -19.77
CA THR A 14 4.88 -4.20 -18.94
C THR A 14 5.52 -3.33 -17.85
N ASN A 15 5.67 -2.03 -18.11
CA ASN A 15 6.34 -1.08 -17.26
C ASN A 15 5.45 -0.51 -16.16
N ILE A 16 4.16 -0.34 -16.41
CA ILE A 16 3.17 -0.04 -15.39
C ILE A 16 3.02 -1.26 -14.45
N ALA A 17 2.98 -2.49 -14.98
CA ALA A 17 2.95 -3.71 -14.17
C ALA A 17 4.25 -3.93 -13.34
N LEU A 18 5.43 -3.67 -13.92
CA LEU A 18 6.71 -3.72 -13.21
C LEU A 18 6.89 -2.56 -12.22
N TYR A 19 6.43 -1.35 -12.55
CA TYR A 19 6.40 -0.19 -11.66
C TYR A 19 5.51 -0.48 -10.44
N LEU A 20 4.28 -0.95 -10.67
CA LEU A 20 3.37 -1.42 -9.63
C LEU A 20 4.03 -2.53 -8.80
N ALA A 21 4.65 -3.55 -9.41
CA ALA A 21 5.36 -4.61 -8.69
C ALA A 21 6.57 -4.10 -7.86
N THR A 22 7.35 -3.13 -8.35
CA THR A 22 8.47 -2.51 -7.60
C THR A 22 8.03 -1.55 -6.50
N ILE A 23 6.88 -0.92 -6.66
CA ILE A 23 6.25 -0.02 -5.68
C ILE A 23 5.65 -0.81 -4.52
N LEU A 24 5.02 -1.95 -4.82
CA LEU A 24 4.48 -2.88 -3.83
C LEU A 24 5.56 -3.53 -2.95
N ASP A 25 6.81 -3.55 -3.39
CA ASP A 25 7.93 -4.22 -2.71
C ASP A 25 8.71 -3.32 -1.72
N LYS A 26 8.33 -2.03 -1.54
CA LYS A 26 9.08 -1.07 -0.69
C LYS A 26 8.23 -0.04 0.09
N ARG A 27 7.41 -0.48 1.04
CA ARG A 27 7.26 0.31 2.29
C ARG A 27 8.26 -0.22 3.31
N LYS A 28 9.34 0.54 3.54
CA LYS A 28 10.16 0.33 4.74
C LYS A 28 9.30 0.68 5.94
N LYS A 29 8.82 -0.33 6.67
CA LYS A 29 8.10 -0.08 7.91
C LYS A 29 9.09 0.38 8.98
N SER A 30 8.73 1.38 9.76
CA SER A 30 9.55 1.85 10.86
C SER A 30 9.14 1.15 12.15
N ILE A 31 10.12 0.64 12.87
CA ILE A 31 9.93 -0.14 14.10
C ILE A 31 10.64 0.57 15.22
N LEU A 32 9.92 0.83 16.30
CA LEU A 32 10.51 1.29 17.54
C LEU A 32 10.70 0.12 18.51
N LEU A 33 11.95 -0.17 18.86
CA LEU A 33 12.33 -1.05 19.97
C LEU A 33 12.71 -0.20 21.19
N VAL A 34 11.89 -0.23 22.24
CA VAL A 34 12.25 0.36 23.54
C VAL A 34 12.91 -0.71 24.40
N SER A 35 14.19 -0.52 24.72
CA SER A 35 14.94 -1.47 25.55
C SER A 35 16.07 -0.81 26.33
N ASN A 36 16.15 -1.16 27.61
CA ASN A 36 17.27 -0.76 28.48
C ASN A 36 18.47 -1.72 28.35
N HIS A 37 18.36 -2.78 27.55
CA HIS A 37 19.43 -3.75 27.37
C HIS A 37 20.56 -3.23 26.48
N ASN A 38 21.72 -3.88 26.59
CA ASN A 38 22.88 -3.55 25.78
C ASN A 38 22.67 -3.90 24.30
N ARG A 39 23.56 -3.36 23.46
CA ARG A 39 23.51 -3.55 22.00
C ARG A 39 23.52 -5.02 21.58
N SER A 40 24.26 -5.88 22.28
CA SER A 40 24.35 -7.30 21.94
C SER A 40 23.03 -8.03 22.10
N ILE A 41 22.32 -7.77 23.20
CA ILE A 41 21.00 -8.34 23.48
C ILE A 41 19.98 -7.82 22.45
N ASN A 42 19.98 -6.51 22.19
CA ASN A 42 19.05 -5.92 21.22
C ASN A 42 19.28 -6.44 19.80
N ASN A 43 20.54 -6.60 19.40
CA ASN A 43 20.89 -7.19 18.10
C ASN A 43 20.48 -8.67 18.02
N HIS A 44 20.64 -9.42 19.10
CA HIS A 44 20.21 -10.81 19.16
C HIS A 44 18.68 -10.94 19.02
N LEU A 45 17.93 -10.09 19.71
CA LEU A 45 16.48 -10.00 19.58
C LEU A 45 16.08 -9.69 18.13
N ILE A 46 16.66 -8.65 17.52
CA ILE A 46 16.41 -8.29 16.12
C ILE A 46 16.75 -9.47 15.20
N PHE A 47 17.88 -10.14 15.41
CA PHE A 47 18.26 -11.31 14.64
C PHE A 47 17.22 -12.43 14.72
N LYS A 48 16.70 -12.71 15.93
CA LYS A 48 15.63 -13.71 16.14
C LYS A 48 14.34 -13.32 15.45
N LEU A 49 13.95 -12.05 15.52
CA LEU A 49 12.77 -11.55 14.81
C LEU A 49 12.93 -11.66 13.28
N LYS A 50 14.14 -11.40 12.76
CA LYS A 50 14.46 -11.60 11.33
C LYS A 50 14.41 -13.07 10.92
N GLN A 51 15.01 -13.94 11.72
CA GLN A 51 15.01 -15.39 11.47
C GLN A 51 13.58 -15.95 11.43
N ALA A 52 12.68 -15.42 12.27
CA ALA A 52 11.28 -15.80 12.30
C ALA A 52 10.44 -15.16 11.17
N GLY A 53 11.04 -14.33 10.31
CA GLY A 53 10.33 -13.61 9.25
C GLY A 53 9.36 -12.52 9.74
N ILE A 54 9.45 -12.13 11.02
CA ILE A 54 8.59 -11.12 11.64
C ILE A 54 8.98 -9.71 11.17
N ILE A 55 10.29 -9.51 10.98
CA ILE A 55 10.88 -8.31 10.40
C ILE A 55 11.85 -8.76 9.30
N THR A 56 12.10 -7.92 8.30
CA THR A 56 13.07 -8.19 7.23
C THR A 56 14.23 -7.20 7.32
N ASP A 57 15.15 -7.25 6.34
CA ASP A 57 16.22 -6.25 6.22
C ASP A 57 15.74 -4.91 5.63
N LYS A 58 14.46 -4.84 5.21
CA LYS A 58 13.89 -3.65 4.60
C LYS A 58 13.38 -2.65 5.65
N GLU A 59 13.01 -3.10 6.84
CA GLU A 59 12.46 -2.26 7.92
C GLU A 59 13.54 -1.39 8.58
N ASP A 60 13.12 -0.20 9.01
CA ASP A 60 13.98 0.76 9.73
C ASP A 60 13.77 0.60 11.23
N ILE A 61 14.76 0.04 11.93
CA ILE A 61 14.64 -0.32 13.34
C ILE A 61 15.35 0.72 14.20
N HIS A 62 14.57 1.45 14.99
CA HIS A 62 15.05 2.44 15.94
C HIS A 62 15.05 1.83 17.33
N ILE A 63 16.21 1.89 18.00
CA ILE A 63 16.35 1.38 19.36
C ILE A 63 16.51 2.57 20.28
N MET A 64 15.66 2.67 21.31
CA MET A 64 15.81 3.70 22.34
C MET A 64 15.67 3.11 23.75
N PRO A 65 16.42 3.61 24.73
CA PRO A 65 16.20 3.26 26.12
C PRO A 65 14.93 3.93 26.67
N GLU A 66 14.35 3.33 27.71
CA GLU A 66 13.07 3.76 28.31
C GLU A 66 13.11 5.23 28.73
N TYR A 67 14.21 5.69 29.33
CA TYR A 67 14.34 7.06 29.81
C TYR A 67 14.32 8.11 28.70
N ILE A 68 14.67 7.73 27.46
CA ILE A 68 14.55 8.59 26.27
C ILE A 68 13.11 8.56 25.77
N TYR A 69 12.52 7.36 25.67
CA TYR A 69 11.13 7.18 25.24
C TYR A 69 10.15 8.04 26.05
N ILE A 70 10.26 7.98 27.39
CA ILE A 70 9.36 8.69 28.31
C ILE A 70 9.41 10.22 28.12
N LYS A 71 10.51 10.76 27.60
CA LYS A 71 10.70 12.20 27.38
C LYS A 71 10.21 12.69 26.02
N GLN A 72 9.82 11.79 25.12
CA GLN A 72 9.40 12.16 23.77
C GLN A 72 7.88 12.34 23.68
N ASN A 73 7.47 13.39 22.96
CA ASN A 73 6.09 13.63 22.60
C ASN A 73 5.87 13.28 21.13
N ASN A 74 4.76 12.62 20.80
CA ASN A 74 4.30 12.32 19.43
C ASN A 74 5.27 11.48 18.59
N ILE A 75 5.64 10.32 19.09
CA ILE A 75 6.45 9.36 18.35
C ILE A 75 5.57 8.61 17.32
N LYS A 76 5.97 8.61 16.04
CA LYS A 76 5.27 7.91 14.94
C LYS A 76 6.13 6.79 14.37
N PHE A 77 5.77 5.55 14.69
CA PHE A 77 6.31 4.32 14.11
C PHE A 77 5.17 3.40 13.68
N ASP A 78 5.45 2.50 12.74
CA ASP A 78 4.45 1.51 12.30
C ASP A 78 4.27 0.41 13.33
N TYR A 79 5.35 -0.01 13.98
CA TYR A 79 5.35 -1.04 15.03
C TYR A 79 6.12 -0.63 16.27
N PHE A 80 5.63 -1.07 17.43
CA PHE A 80 6.20 -0.77 18.74
C PHE A 80 6.50 -2.09 19.47
N ILE A 81 7.76 -2.28 19.87
CA ILE A 81 8.25 -3.46 20.59
C ILE A 81 8.97 -2.96 21.85
N THR A 82 8.78 -3.63 22.98
CA THR A 82 9.46 -3.27 24.23
C THR A 82 9.92 -4.51 24.99
N THR A 83 11.07 -4.41 25.65
CA THR A 83 11.48 -5.37 26.70
C THR A 83 11.05 -4.92 28.10
N GLU A 84 10.57 -3.69 28.22
CA GLU A 84 10.27 -3.05 29.51
C GLU A 84 8.78 -3.12 29.83
N GLN A 85 8.43 -3.81 30.92
CA GLN A 85 7.04 -3.93 31.38
C GLN A 85 6.40 -2.57 31.66
N LYS A 86 7.15 -1.62 32.22
CA LYS A 86 6.64 -0.27 32.52
C LYS A 86 6.20 0.48 31.27
N VAL A 87 6.89 0.29 30.15
CA VAL A 87 6.55 0.90 28.86
C VAL A 87 5.27 0.27 28.32
N PHE A 88 5.17 -1.06 28.37
CA PHE A 88 3.97 -1.78 27.94
C PHE A 88 2.72 -1.40 28.74
N LEU A 89 2.83 -1.28 30.07
CA LEU A 89 1.72 -0.90 30.94
C LEU A 89 1.24 0.54 30.70
N LYS A 90 2.15 1.44 30.29
CA LYS A 90 1.80 2.83 29.96
C LYS A 90 1.22 2.99 28.56
N ASN A 91 1.64 2.15 27.61
CA ASN A 91 1.18 2.21 26.23
C ASN A 91 0.91 0.79 25.70
N PRO A 92 -0.35 0.35 25.64
CA PRO A 92 -0.71 -1.00 25.21
C PRO A 92 -0.52 -1.24 23.71
N SER A 93 -0.11 -0.22 22.94
CA SER A 93 0.27 -0.37 21.53
C SER A 93 1.62 -1.09 21.35
N PHE A 94 2.40 -1.21 22.43
CA PHE A 94 3.64 -1.97 22.42
C PHE A 94 3.37 -3.47 22.50
N PHE A 95 4.19 -4.25 21.79
CA PHE A 95 4.31 -5.68 22.06
C PHE A 95 5.46 -5.92 23.05
N LEU A 96 5.13 -6.52 24.20
CA LEU A 96 6.13 -6.89 25.21
C LEU A 96 6.82 -8.19 24.80
N VAL A 97 8.16 -8.17 24.76
CA VAL A 97 8.99 -9.35 24.47
C VAL A 97 9.99 -9.60 25.59
N SER A 98 10.27 -10.87 25.87
CA SER A 98 11.45 -11.23 26.64
C SER A 98 12.73 -10.81 25.90
N PRO A 99 13.76 -10.30 26.61
CA PRO A 99 15.09 -10.06 26.03
C PRO A 99 15.74 -11.34 25.50
N LEU A 100 15.39 -12.49 26.11
CA LEU A 100 15.71 -13.84 25.64
C LEU A 100 14.43 -14.45 25.08
N ILE A 101 14.09 -14.06 23.85
CA ILE A 101 12.83 -14.43 23.20
C ILE A 101 12.79 -15.93 22.90
N LYS A 102 11.70 -16.60 23.33
CA LYS A 102 11.43 -18.00 23.03
C LYS A 102 10.59 -18.15 21.77
N GLU A 103 10.59 -19.35 21.16
CA GLU A 103 9.80 -19.63 19.96
C GLU A 103 8.29 -19.39 20.15
N GLU A 104 7.74 -19.71 21.32
CA GLU A 104 6.34 -19.44 21.65
C GLU A 104 6.00 -17.95 21.65
N GLU A 105 6.93 -17.09 22.09
CA GLU A 105 6.78 -15.64 22.08
C GLU A 105 6.85 -15.10 20.64
N LEU A 106 7.73 -15.67 19.80
CA LEU A 106 7.81 -15.35 18.37
C LEU A 106 6.50 -15.68 17.64
N LEU A 107 5.88 -16.83 17.93
CA LEU A 107 4.60 -17.22 17.34
C LEU A 107 3.48 -16.25 17.73
N LYS A 108 3.38 -15.90 19.02
CA LYS A 108 2.40 -14.91 19.52
C LYS A 108 2.60 -13.55 18.88
N MET A 109 3.85 -13.12 18.75
CA MET A 109 4.20 -11.84 18.12
C MET A 109 3.81 -11.82 16.65
N ASN A 110 4.06 -12.91 15.92
CA ASN A 110 3.70 -13.00 14.51
C ASN A 110 2.17 -12.94 14.32
N LEU A 111 1.40 -13.64 15.14
CA LEU A 111 -0.07 -13.57 15.11
C LEU A 111 -0.59 -12.17 15.45
N TYR A 112 0.00 -11.51 16.45
CA TYR A 112 -0.36 -10.15 16.83
C TYR A 112 -0.03 -9.14 15.73
N LEU A 113 1.20 -9.15 15.20
CA LEU A 113 1.64 -8.22 14.17
C LEU A 113 0.93 -8.45 12.83
N SER A 114 0.62 -9.70 12.47
CA SER A 114 -0.21 -9.98 11.30
C SER A 114 -1.64 -9.46 11.48
N SER A 115 -2.22 -9.57 12.68
CA SER A 115 -3.55 -8.99 12.97
C SER A 115 -3.55 -7.46 12.92
N LEU A 116 -2.53 -6.81 13.49
CA LEU A 116 -2.36 -5.35 13.44
C LEU A 116 -2.13 -4.86 12.02
N LYS A 117 -1.25 -5.54 11.27
CA LYS A 117 -0.99 -5.25 9.86
C LYS A 117 -2.29 -5.33 9.06
N ASN A 118 -3.05 -6.40 9.23
CA ASN A 118 -4.32 -6.56 8.53
C ASN A 118 -5.34 -5.47 8.88
N ASN A 119 -5.40 -5.02 10.13
CA ASN A 119 -6.33 -3.99 10.55
C ASN A 119 -5.91 -2.59 10.10
N GLN A 120 -4.63 -2.23 10.28
CA GLN A 120 -4.07 -0.96 9.81
C GLN A 120 -4.14 -0.85 8.28
N ASP A 121 -3.82 -1.93 7.57
CA ASP A 121 -3.93 -1.98 6.12
C ASP A 121 -5.40 -1.84 5.69
N LYS A 122 -6.36 -2.47 6.38
CA LYS A 122 -7.80 -2.30 6.11
C LYS A 122 -8.31 -0.87 6.34
N GLU A 123 -7.98 -0.25 7.48
CA GLU A 123 -8.41 1.11 7.79
C GLU A 123 -7.80 2.12 6.82
N THR A 124 -6.50 1.98 6.54
CA THR A 124 -5.77 2.80 5.58
C THR A 124 -6.36 2.62 4.18
N MET A 125 -6.63 1.39 3.75
CA MET A 125 -7.24 1.13 2.46
C MET A 125 -8.66 1.66 2.37
N THR A 126 -9.47 1.59 3.43
CA THR A 126 -10.83 2.14 3.42
C THR A 126 -10.82 3.65 3.21
N GLN A 127 -9.89 4.37 3.87
CA GLN A 127 -9.72 5.81 3.69
C GLN A 127 -9.16 6.17 2.30
N ILE A 128 -8.19 5.41 1.80
CA ILE A 128 -7.62 5.62 0.47
C ILE A 128 -8.70 5.37 -0.60
N MET A 129 -9.47 4.29 -0.45
CA MET A 129 -10.58 3.96 -1.34
C MET A 129 -11.63 5.07 -1.32
N SER A 130 -12.06 5.56 -0.16
CA SER A 130 -13.03 6.68 -0.14
C SER A 130 -12.48 7.98 -0.75
N THR A 131 -11.15 8.16 -0.75
CA THR A 131 -10.50 9.35 -1.31
C THR A 131 -10.46 9.32 -2.84
N TYR A 132 -10.03 8.18 -3.41
CA TYR A 132 -9.75 8.08 -4.85
C TYR A 132 -10.85 7.37 -5.63
N PHE A 133 -11.57 6.45 -4.99
CA PHE A 133 -12.52 5.58 -5.65
C PHE A 133 -13.94 6.15 -5.66
N LYS A 134 -14.60 6.08 -6.82
CA LYS A 134 -16.02 6.37 -6.97
C LYS A 134 -16.69 5.38 -7.89
N GLU A 135 -17.88 4.92 -7.49
CA GLU A 135 -18.77 4.18 -8.39
C GLU A 135 -19.79 5.15 -9.00
N VAL A 136 -20.06 4.99 -10.28
CA VAL A 136 -20.99 5.87 -11.01
C VAL A 136 -21.76 5.06 -12.04
N THR A 137 -23.04 5.34 -12.20
CA THR A 137 -23.85 4.82 -13.31
C THR A 137 -23.91 5.87 -14.42
N MET A 138 -23.80 5.44 -15.67
CA MET A 138 -23.72 6.36 -16.82
C MET A 138 -24.50 5.80 -18.02
N SER A 139 -25.14 6.69 -18.79
CA SER A 139 -25.78 6.32 -20.06
C SER A 139 -24.75 5.86 -21.09
N LEU A 140 -25.18 5.05 -22.06
CA LEU A 140 -24.30 4.53 -23.11
C LEU A 140 -23.63 5.64 -23.92
N GLU A 141 -24.37 6.70 -24.27
CA GLU A 141 -23.86 7.84 -25.04
C GLU A 141 -22.67 8.50 -24.34
N LYS A 142 -22.77 8.74 -23.03
CA LYS A 142 -21.68 9.31 -22.24
C LYS A 142 -20.51 8.34 -22.05
N VAL A 143 -20.78 7.04 -22.05
CA VAL A 143 -19.74 6.02 -22.01
C VAL A 143 -18.94 6.03 -23.31
N GLU A 144 -19.60 6.15 -24.46
CA GLU A 144 -18.95 6.26 -25.77
C GLU A 144 -18.11 7.53 -25.88
N GLU A 145 -18.66 8.69 -25.50
CA GLU A 145 -17.91 9.96 -25.44
C GLU A 145 -16.65 9.85 -24.57
N LEU A 146 -16.76 9.14 -23.44
CA LEU A 146 -15.67 8.97 -22.49
C LEU A 146 -14.59 8.02 -23.02
N ILE A 147 -14.98 6.96 -23.74
CA ILE A 147 -14.06 6.07 -24.46
C ILE A 147 -13.33 6.85 -25.55
N ASP A 148 -14.03 7.65 -26.34
CA ASP A 148 -13.42 8.45 -27.42
C ASP A 148 -12.45 9.49 -26.87
N PHE A 149 -12.86 10.21 -25.82
CA PHE A 149 -12.02 11.19 -25.15
C PHE A 149 -10.74 10.56 -24.61
N TYR A 150 -10.83 9.43 -23.92
CA TYR A 150 -9.64 8.77 -23.37
C TYR A 150 -8.83 8.01 -24.41
N GLY A 151 -9.44 7.53 -25.49
CA GLY A 151 -8.73 6.93 -26.61
C GLY A 151 -7.78 7.91 -27.28
N SER A 152 -8.11 9.21 -27.26
CA SER A 152 -7.25 10.27 -27.77
C SER A 152 -6.12 10.70 -26.83
N LYS A 153 -6.17 10.33 -25.54
CA LYS A 153 -5.30 10.88 -24.48
C LYS A 153 -4.58 9.85 -23.62
N GLY A 154 -4.89 8.57 -23.76
CA GLY A 154 -4.28 7.53 -22.94
C GLY A 154 -4.52 6.14 -23.48
N VAL A 155 -4.58 5.17 -22.57
CA VAL A 155 -4.56 3.74 -22.91
C VAL A 155 -5.90 3.10 -22.59
N ILE A 156 -6.45 2.42 -23.59
CA ILE A 156 -7.67 1.63 -23.47
C ILE A 156 -7.31 0.15 -23.55
N ILE A 157 -7.68 -0.62 -22.53
CA ILE A 157 -7.39 -2.06 -22.46
C ILE A 157 -8.68 -2.83 -22.15
N PRO A 158 -9.20 -3.63 -23.09
CA PRO A 158 -10.31 -4.52 -22.82
C PRO A 158 -9.84 -5.80 -22.12
N TYR A 159 -10.32 -6.04 -20.91
CA TYR A 159 -9.98 -7.19 -20.08
C TYR A 159 -11.25 -7.89 -19.61
N ASP A 160 -11.46 -9.16 -19.97
CA ASP A 160 -12.70 -9.89 -19.68
C ASP A 160 -13.99 -9.10 -20.02
N ASN A 161 -14.88 -8.94 -19.03
CA ASN A 161 -16.13 -8.18 -19.09
C ASN A 161 -15.95 -6.72 -18.64
N GLN A 162 -14.71 -6.20 -18.59
CA GLN A 162 -14.40 -4.84 -18.18
C GLN A 162 -13.51 -4.12 -19.19
N LEU A 163 -13.60 -2.79 -19.19
CA LEU A 163 -12.72 -1.91 -19.97
C LEU A 163 -11.89 -1.07 -19.02
N LEU A 164 -10.56 -1.11 -19.15
CA LEU A 164 -9.65 -0.25 -18.40
C LEU A 164 -9.31 0.97 -19.24
N LEU A 165 -9.56 2.16 -18.70
CA LEU A 165 -9.21 3.44 -19.30
C LEU A 165 -8.19 4.12 -18.38
N SER A 166 -6.93 4.19 -18.81
CA SER A 166 -5.87 4.81 -18.02
C SER A 166 -5.37 6.06 -18.71
N VAL A 167 -5.46 7.19 -18.04
CA VAL A 167 -4.95 8.47 -18.53
C VAL A 167 -4.04 9.11 -17.49
N PHE A 168 -3.02 9.77 -18.00
CA PHE A 168 -2.07 10.53 -17.21
C PHE A 168 -2.22 11.99 -17.60
N ASP A 169 -2.97 12.75 -16.80
CA ASP A 169 -3.18 14.18 -17.02
C ASP A 169 -2.70 14.98 -15.80
N GLU A 170 -1.67 15.80 -16.02
CA GLU A 170 -1.06 16.66 -15.01
C GLU A 170 -2.01 17.75 -14.48
N LYS A 171 -3.06 18.10 -15.25
CA LYS A 171 -4.00 19.17 -14.88
C LYS A 171 -5.21 18.67 -14.11
N GLU A 172 -5.52 17.39 -14.22
CA GLU A 172 -6.68 16.79 -13.56
C GLU A 172 -6.34 16.20 -12.19
N LYS A 173 -7.35 15.94 -11.35
CA LYS A 173 -7.14 15.28 -10.06
C LYS A 173 -7.04 13.78 -10.25
N SER A 174 -6.21 13.12 -9.46
CA SER A 174 -6.14 11.67 -9.47
C SER A 174 -7.42 11.05 -8.93
N TYR A 175 -7.93 10.03 -9.62
CA TYR A 175 -9.08 9.26 -9.18
C TYR A 175 -9.10 7.88 -9.83
N ILE A 176 -9.95 7.02 -9.27
CA ILE A 176 -10.32 5.73 -9.79
C ILE A 176 -11.85 5.72 -9.87
N LYS A 177 -12.43 5.52 -11.04
CA LYS A 177 -13.88 5.44 -11.23
C LYS A 177 -14.25 4.07 -11.74
N LYS A 178 -15.20 3.41 -11.09
CA LYS A 178 -15.88 2.25 -11.64
C LYS A 178 -17.22 2.68 -12.19
N ILE A 179 -17.34 2.64 -13.51
CA ILE A 179 -18.50 3.13 -14.23
C ILE A 179 -19.34 1.92 -14.65
N TYR A 180 -20.61 1.91 -14.28
CA TYR A 180 -21.58 0.93 -14.73
C TYR A 180 -22.44 1.57 -15.82
N PRO A 181 -22.29 1.16 -17.09
CA PRO A 181 -23.21 1.52 -18.14
C PRO A 181 -24.63 1.05 -17.78
N GLU A 182 -25.65 1.83 -18.14
CA GLU A 182 -27.06 1.45 -17.93
C GLU A 182 -27.42 0.11 -18.58
N SER A 183 -26.73 -0.24 -19.67
CA SER A 183 -26.77 -1.58 -20.25
C SER A 183 -25.39 -1.98 -20.77
N SER A 184 -25.10 -3.27 -20.77
CA SER A 184 -23.84 -3.79 -21.32
C SER A 184 -23.70 -3.44 -22.80
N PHE A 185 -22.50 -3.07 -23.24
CA PHE A 185 -22.20 -2.73 -24.63
C PHE A 185 -21.09 -3.63 -25.19
N SER A 186 -20.88 -3.58 -26.50
CA SER A 186 -19.81 -4.35 -27.16
C SER A 186 -18.65 -3.42 -27.52
N PHE A 187 -17.42 -3.81 -27.15
CA PHE A 187 -16.20 -3.10 -27.49
C PHE A 187 -15.13 -4.11 -27.94
N ASN A 188 -14.55 -3.92 -29.13
CA ASN A 188 -13.57 -4.85 -29.73
C ASN A 188 -13.99 -6.33 -29.63
N ASN A 189 -15.23 -6.63 -30.05
CA ASN A 189 -15.85 -7.97 -30.01
C ASN A 189 -15.98 -8.61 -28.61
N LYS A 190 -15.85 -7.82 -27.53
CA LYS A 190 -16.12 -8.25 -26.15
C LYS A 190 -17.31 -7.51 -25.57
N LYS A 191 -18.12 -8.21 -24.77
CA LYS A 191 -19.25 -7.62 -24.05
C LYS A 191 -18.78 -7.02 -22.72
N ILE A 192 -18.86 -5.70 -22.60
CA ILE A 192 -18.40 -4.95 -21.43
C ILE A 192 -19.58 -4.71 -20.49
N LYS A 193 -19.38 -5.01 -19.20
CA LYS A 193 -20.36 -4.81 -18.12
C LYS A 193 -20.07 -3.58 -17.28
N TYR A 194 -18.81 -3.19 -17.15
CA TYR A 194 -18.38 -2.00 -16.42
C TYR A 194 -17.01 -1.54 -16.89
N ILE A 195 -16.64 -0.32 -16.54
CA ILE A 195 -15.40 0.34 -16.96
C ILE A 195 -14.65 0.79 -15.71
N ILE A 196 -13.34 0.54 -15.66
CA ILE A 196 -12.46 1.11 -14.65
C ILE A 196 -11.68 2.25 -15.32
N CYS A 197 -11.95 3.48 -14.91
CA CYS A 197 -11.23 4.66 -15.35
C CYS A 197 -10.25 5.10 -14.27
N ILE A 198 -8.97 5.19 -14.61
CA ILE A 198 -7.88 5.61 -13.73
C ILE A 198 -7.29 6.88 -14.31
N ASN A 199 -7.33 7.96 -13.55
CA ASN A 199 -6.56 9.16 -13.86
C ASN A 199 -5.52 9.37 -12.76
N TYR A 200 -4.26 9.57 -13.14
CA TYR A 200 -3.19 9.84 -12.21
C TYR A 200 -2.46 11.16 -12.55
N ASN A 201 -2.47 12.07 -11.58
CA ASN A 201 -1.67 13.28 -11.58
C ASN A 201 -0.30 13.04 -10.92
N PHE A 202 0.77 13.36 -11.65
CA PHE A 202 2.16 13.15 -11.22
C PHE A 202 2.59 14.00 -10.02
N ASP A 203 1.93 15.13 -9.74
CA ASP A 203 2.25 16.01 -8.61
C ASP A 203 1.76 15.46 -7.26
N LEU A 204 1.18 14.27 -7.24
CA LEU A 204 0.75 13.61 -6.01
C LEU A 204 1.93 13.26 -5.11
N LYS A 205 1.99 13.93 -3.95
CA LYS A 205 2.86 13.52 -2.84
C LYS A 205 2.56 12.12 -2.28
N LYS A 206 1.40 11.54 -2.63
CA LYS A 206 0.87 10.26 -2.09
C LYS A 206 0.68 9.18 -3.16
N TYR A 207 1.57 9.14 -4.16
CA TYR A 207 1.49 8.22 -5.29
C TYR A 207 1.36 6.74 -4.91
N PHE A 208 2.10 6.27 -3.90
CA PHE A 208 1.98 4.90 -3.40
C PHE A 208 0.56 4.54 -2.94
N GLN A 209 -0.08 5.43 -2.17
CA GLN A 209 -1.43 5.21 -1.65
C GLN A 209 -2.45 5.08 -2.79
N PHE A 210 -2.30 5.92 -3.83
CA PHE A 210 -3.15 5.85 -5.02
C PHE A 210 -3.00 4.50 -5.75
N PHE A 211 -1.76 4.04 -5.98
CA PHE A 211 -1.51 2.78 -6.67
C PHE A 211 -1.92 1.54 -5.85
N ASP A 212 -1.82 1.60 -4.52
CA ASP A 212 -2.36 0.57 -3.63
C ASP A 212 -3.88 0.42 -3.83
N ALA A 213 -4.62 1.53 -3.97
CA ALA A 213 -6.03 1.50 -4.31
C ALA A 213 -6.32 0.94 -5.71
N VAL A 214 -5.55 1.35 -6.72
CA VAL A 214 -5.67 0.79 -8.08
C VAL A 214 -5.55 -0.73 -8.05
N LYS A 215 -4.53 -1.26 -7.37
CA LYS A 215 -4.33 -2.72 -7.23
C LYS A 215 -5.50 -3.41 -6.55
N SER A 216 -6.14 -2.77 -5.58
CA SER A 216 -7.24 -3.41 -4.83
C SER A 216 -8.54 -3.54 -5.63
N ILE A 217 -8.71 -2.73 -6.69
CA ILE A 217 -9.92 -2.67 -7.51
C ILE A 217 -9.79 -3.52 -8.77
N MET A 218 -8.59 -3.59 -9.34
CA MET A 218 -8.26 -4.38 -10.55
C MET A 218 -8.16 -5.87 -10.23
#